data_AF-A0ABD5DFJ8-F1
#
_entry.id   AF-A0ABD5DFJ8-F1
#
_cell.length_a   1.000
_cell.length_b   1.000
_cell.length_c   1.000
_cell.angle_alpha   90.00
_cell.angle_beta   90.00
_cell.angle_gamma   90.00
#
_symmetry.space_group_name_H-M   'P 1'
#
loop_
_entity.id
_entity.type
_entity.pdbx_description
1 polymer ?
#
loop_
_entity_poly.entity_id
_entity_poly.type
_entity_poly.pdbx_seq_one_letter_code
_entity_poly.pdbx_strand_id
1 'polypeptide(L)' 'RQINQLLNWHWQLKTQAGEPELISGWRGELMAERLKRLLNDYPR' A
#
# COMPACT_ATOMS: atom_id res chain seq x y z
N ARG A 1 -6.80 -10.05 -0.80
CA ARG A 1 -5.38 -10.27 -0.40
C ARG A 1 -4.53 -9.01 -0.57
N GLN A 2 -4.43 -8.44 -1.77
CA GLN A 2 -3.55 -7.30 -2.09
C GLN A 2 -3.87 -6.03 -1.30
N ILE A 3 -5.15 -5.69 -1.13
CA ILE A 3 -5.57 -4.56 -0.27
C ILE A 3 -5.09 -4.76 1.16
N ASN A 4 -5.29 -5.95 1.73
CA ASN A 4 -4.82 -6.24 3.09
C ASN A 4 -3.29 -6.18 3.21
N GLN A 5 -2.52 -6.56 2.17
CA GLN A 5 -1.07 -6.34 2.15
C GLN A 5 -0.71 -4.85 2.18
N LEU A 6 -1.42 -4.04 1.40
CA LEU A 6 -1.25 -2.59 1.39
C LEU A 6 -1.57 -1.95 2.75
N LEU A 7 -2.70 -2.33 3.36
CA LEU A 7 -3.10 -1.81 4.68
C LEU A 7 -2.13 -2.26 5.78
N ASN A 8 -1.74 -3.54 5.78
CA ASN A 8 -0.74 -4.05 6.72
C ASN A 8 0.61 -3.36 6.55
N TRP A 9 0.98 -2.96 5.32
CA TRP A 9 2.21 -2.24 5.02
C TRP A 9 2.13 -0.80 5.50
N HIS A 10 1.03 -0.11 5.19
CA HIS A 10 0.82 1.29 5.55
C HIS A 10 0.81 1.51 7.07
N TRP A 11 0.11 0.66 7.83
CA TRP A 11 0.03 0.76 9.30
C TRP A 11 1.03 -0.14 10.04
N GLN A 12 1.93 -0.82 9.30
CA GLN A 12 2.95 -1.71 9.87
C GLN A 12 2.37 -2.77 10.83
N LEU A 13 1.19 -3.30 10.52
CA LEU A 13 0.46 -4.22 11.40
C LEU A 13 1.12 -5.61 11.50
N LYS A 14 1.95 -5.97 10.51
CA LYS A 14 2.66 -7.26 10.43
C LYS A 14 4.01 -7.06 9.73
N THR A 15 5.00 -7.87 10.09
CA THR A 15 6.26 -7.95 9.37
C THR A 15 6.00 -8.43 7.94
N GLN A 16 6.25 -7.57 6.95
CA GLN A 16 6.14 -7.91 5.53
C GLN A 16 7.52 -7.83 4.88
N ALA A 17 7.82 -8.79 4.00
CA ALA A 17 9.12 -8.93 3.36
C ALA A 17 9.37 -7.93 2.20
N GLY A 18 8.37 -7.14 1.80
CA GLY A 18 8.52 -6.22 0.68
C GLY A 18 7.32 -5.31 0.43
N GLU A 19 7.43 -4.52 -0.63
CA GLU A 19 6.43 -3.53 -1.02
C GLU A 19 5.19 -4.20 -1.67
N PRO A 20 3.96 -3.81 -1.32
CA PRO A 20 2.74 -4.40 -1.86
C PRO A 20 2.64 -4.32 -3.38
N GLU A 21 2.07 -5.35 -4.00
CA GLU A 21 1.80 -5.44 -5.46
C GLU A 21 0.94 -4.29 -6.02
N LEU A 22 0.25 -3.52 -5.16
CA LEU A 22 -0.59 -2.38 -5.58
C LEU A 22 0.18 -1.08 -5.74
N ILE A 23 1.36 -0.98 -5.13
CA ILE A 23 2.22 0.20 -5.22
C ILE A 23 3.56 -0.11 -5.87
N SER A 24 3.77 -1.34 -6.35
CA SER A 24 4.95 -1.79 -7.08
C SER A 24 4.62 -2.23 -8.51
N GLY A 25 5.65 -2.23 -9.39
CA GLY A 25 5.53 -2.60 -10.81
C GLY A 25 4.55 -1.72 -11.60
N TRP A 26 4.02 -2.27 -12.70
CA TRP A 26 3.08 -1.55 -13.59
C TRP A 26 1.79 -1.10 -12.91
N ARG A 27 1.38 -1.78 -11.84
CA ARG A 27 0.24 -1.36 -11.02
C ARG A 27 0.57 -0.13 -10.20
N GLY A 28 1.76 -0.09 -9.60
CA GLY A 28 2.25 1.09 -8.91
C GLY A 28 2.30 2.31 -9.82
N GLU A 29 2.77 2.15 -11.05
CA GLU A 29 2.80 3.24 -12.04
C GLU A 29 1.42 3.85 -12.32
N LEU A 30 0.36 3.05 -12.29
CA LEU A 30 -1.01 3.50 -12.56
C LEU A 30 -1.70 4.13 -11.34
N MET A 31 -1.45 3.61 -10.13
CA MET A 31 -2.28 3.96 -8.96
C MET A 31 -1.55 4.18 -7.64
N ALA A 32 -0.22 4.01 -7.56
CA ALA A 32 0.51 4.16 -6.30
C ALA A 32 0.29 5.53 -5.66
N GLU A 33 0.40 6.60 -6.44
CA GLU A 33 0.26 7.97 -5.92
C GLU A 33 -1.15 8.24 -5.39
N ARG A 34 -2.18 7.78 -6.10
CA ARG A 34 -3.56 7.93 -5.64
C ARG A 34 -3.83 7.12 -4.38
N LEU A 35 -3.28 5.90 -4.30
CA LEU A 35 -3.42 5.05 -3.10
C LEU A 35 -2.68 5.65 -1.91
N LYS A 36 -1.44 6.13 -2.08
CA LYS A 36 -0.68 6.80 -1.02
C LYS A 36 -1.40 8.05 -0.52
N ARG A 37 -1.93 8.86 -1.43
CA ARG A 37 -2.73 10.04 -1.06
C ARG A 37 -3.99 9.66 -0.28
N LEU A 38 -4.75 8.67 -0.76
CA LEU A 38 -5.93 8.16 -0.05
C LEU A 38 -5.57 7.67 1.35
N LEU A 39 -4.48 6.92 1.49
CA LEU A 39 -4.06 6.36 2.77
C LEU A 39 -3.61 7.44 3.76
N ASN A 40 -3.02 8.55 3.27
CA ASN A 40 -2.67 9.69 4.13
C ASN A 40 -3.89 10.35 4.80
N ASP A 41 -5.09 10.21 4.23
CA ASP A 41 -6.33 10.71 4.85
C ASP A 41 -6.78 9.84 6.04
N TYR A 42 -6.16 8.67 6.25
CA TYR A 42 -6.43 7.75 7.35
C TYR A 42 -5.17 7.53 8.20
N PRO A 43 -4.70 8.56 8.92
CA PRO A 43 -3.61 8.40 9.88
C PRO A 43 -4.02 7.40 10.97
N ARG A 44 -3.03 6.67 11.48
CA ARG A 44 -3.22 5.60 12.48
C ARG A 44 -3.89 6.09 13.75
#